data_AF-K2DHB4-F1
#
_entry.id   AF-K2DHB4-F1
#
_cell.length_a   1.000
_cell.length_b   1.000
_cell.length_c   1.000
_cell.angle_alpha   90.00
_cell.angle_beta   90.00
_cell.angle_gamma   90.00
#
_symmetry.space_group_name_H-M   'P 1'
#
loop_
_entity.id
_entity.type
_entity.pdbx_description
1 polymer ?
#
loop_
_entity_poly.entity_id
_entity_poly.type
_entity_poly.pdbx_seq_one_letter_code
_entity_poly.pdbx_strand_id
1 'polypeptide(L)' 'MYGLFTLVEATQQLMGVAGERQVPVARVGLAHGNGVELSSQATVILGTADTL' A
#
# COMPACT_ATOMS: atom_id res chain seq x y z
N MET A 1 -15.07 1.09 -4.03
CA MET A 1 -13.81 0.41 -4.42
C MET A 1 -12.67 1.05 -3.65
N TYR A 2 -12.36 0.55 -2.45
CA TYR A 2 -11.46 1.24 -1.51
C TYR A 2 -9.98 0.87 -1.65
N GLY A 3 -9.65 -0.14 -2.47
CA GLY A 3 -8.27 -0.60 -2.68
C GLY A 3 -7.34 0.47 -3.27
N LEU A 4 -7.86 1.50 -3.95
CA LEU A 4 -7.03 2.60 -4.42
C LEU A 4 -6.46 3.43 -3.25
N PHE A 5 -7.24 3.62 -2.18
CA PHE A 5 -6.77 4.35 -1.00
C PHE A 5 -5.67 3.59 -0.26
N THR A 6 -5.79 2.26 -0.15
CA THR A 6 -4.76 1.43 0.48
C THR A 6 -3.47 1.42 -0.35
N LEU A 7 -3.59 1.41 -1.69
CA LEU A 7 -2.45 1.54 -2.59
C LEU A 7 -1.74 2.89 -2.41
N VAL A 8 -2.49 4.00 -2.49
CA VAL A 8 -1.95 5.37 -2.37
C VAL A 8 -1.28 5.61 -1.02
N GLU A 9 -1.87 5.13 0.08
CA GLU A 9 -1.24 5.24 1.40
C GLU A 9 0.03 4.39 1.48
N ALA A 10 -0.01 3.11 1.06
CA ALA A 10 1.17 2.25 1.07
C ALA A 10 2.32 2.84 0.24
N THR A 11 2.04 3.41 -0.94
CA THR A 11 3.06 4.09 -1.75
C THR A 11 3.62 5.33 -1.06
N GLN A 12 2.78 6.19 -0.48
CA GLN A 12 3.26 7.38 0.24
C GLN A 12 4.12 7.02 1.46
N GLN A 13 3.76 5.95 2.18
CA GLN A 13 4.54 5.41 3.29
C GLN A 13 5.93 4.97 2.83
N LEU A 14 6.02 4.21 1.73
CA LEU A 14 7.29 3.75 1.18
C LEU A 14 8.14 4.88 0.57
N MET A 15 7.51 5.95 0.08
CA MET A 15 8.21 7.14 -0.42
C MET A 15 8.67 8.09 0.69
N GLY A 16 8.25 7.89 1.95
CA GLY A 16 8.61 8.76 3.06
C GLY A 16 7.87 10.10 3.07
N VAL A 17 6.70 10.20 2.42
CA VAL A 17 5.94 11.45 2.26
C VAL A 17 4.59 11.44 2.98
N ALA A 18 4.37 10.51 3.92
CA ALA A 18 3.09 10.34 4.61
C ALA A 18 2.85 11.34 5.76
N GLY A 19 3.77 12.28 6.00
CA GLY A 19 3.65 13.31 7.04
C GLY A 19 3.58 12.71 8.45
N GLU A 20 2.64 13.17 9.27
CA GLU A 20 2.45 12.67 10.65
C GLU A 20 2.09 11.17 10.72
N ARG A 21 1.59 10.59 9.62
CA ARG A 21 1.22 9.17 9.55
C ARG A 21 2.41 8.26 9.26
N GLN A 22 3.61 8.82 9.05
CA GLN A 22 4.76 8.07 8.57
C GLN A 22 5.10 6.90 9.50
N VAL A 23 5.10 5.70 8.95
CA VAL A 23 5.59 4.50 9.61
C VAL A 23 7.12 4.51 9.53
N PRO A 24 7.83 4.42 10.67
CA PRO A 24 9.28 4.37 10.69
C PRO A 24 9.81 3.15 9.94
N VAL A 25 10.82 3.36 9.08
CA VAL A 25 11.57 2.29 8.42
C VAL A 25 10.67 1.36 7.58
N ALA A 26 9.62 1.89 6.94
CA ALA A 26 8.80 1.13 6.00
C ALA A 26 9.58 0.79 4.73
N ARG A 27 9.74 -0.51 4.46
CA ARG A 27 10.49 -1.06 3.29
C ARG A 27 9.62 -1.92 2.39
N VAL A 28 8.54 -2.48 2.93
CA VAL A 28 7.55 -3.29 2.22
C VAL A 28 6.15 -2.84 2.62
N GLY A 29 5.23 -2.78 1.66
CA GLY A 29 3.81 -2.49 1.89
C GLY A 29 2.91 -3.46 1.15
N LEU A 30 1.78 -3.85 1.77
CA LEU A 30 0.74 -4.66 1.15
C LEU A 30 -0.54 -3.83 1.04
N ALA A 31 -1.06 -3.72 -0.18
CA ALA A 31 -2.36 -3.14 -0.46
C ALA A 31 -3.31 -4.22 -0.98
N HIS A 32 -4.48 -4.33 -0.36
CA HIS A 32 -5.54 -5.26 -0.77
C HIS A 32 -6.82 -4.49 -1.10
N GLY A 33 -7.53 -4.95 -2.13
CA GLY A 33 -8.80 -4.39 -2.54
C GLY A 33 -9.80 -5.48 -2.94
N ASN A 34 -11.03 -5.31 -2.46
CA ASN A 34 -12.18 -6.11 -2.85
C ASN A 34 -13.15 -5.31 -3.76
N GLY A 35 -13.76 -6.01 -4.72
CA GLY A 35 -14.81 -5.48 -5.61
C GLY A 35 -16.18 -6.05 -5.28
N VAL A 36 -17.21 -5.19 -5.30
CA VAL A 36 -18.63 -5.51 -5.04
C VAL A 36 -18.77 -6.43 -3.81
N GLU A 37 -19.57 -7.49 -3.88
CA GLU A 37 -19.77 -8.48 -2.83
C GLU A 37 -18.74 -9.60 -3.01
N LEU A 38 -17.50 -9.33 -2.62
CA LEU A 38 -16.37 -10.27 -2.63
C LEU A 38 -16.03 -10.90 -3.99
N SER A 39 -16.54 -10.36 -5.10
CA SER A 39 -16.46 -11.00 -6.42
C SER A 39 -15.07 -10.94 -7.06
N SER A 40 -14.26 -9.96 -6.69
CA SER A 40 -12.93 -9.73 -7.27
C SER A 40 -11.98 -9.25 -6.19
N GLN A 41 -10.79 -9.84 -6.17
CA GLN A 41 -9.77 -9.58 -5.15
C GLN A 41 -8.45 -9.25 -5.84
N ALA A 42 -7.80 -8.19 -5.40
CA ALA A 42 -6.47 -7.82 -5.87
C ALA A 42 -5.57 -7.53 -4.68
N THR A 43 -4.37 -8.09 -4.71
CA THR A 43 -3.33 -7.86 -3.72
C THR A 43 -2.08 -7.39 -4.43
N VAL A 44 -1.49 -6.30 -3.94
CA VAL A 44 -0.25 -5.72 -4.45
C VAL A 44 0.76 -5.69 -3.31
N ILE A 45 1.97 -6.17 -3.58
CA ILE A 45 3.13 -6.03 -2.70
C ILE A 45 4.05 -5.00 -3.34
N LEU A 46 4.41 -3.98 -2.58
CA LEU A 46 5.30 -2.90 -2.97
C LEU A 46 6.56 -2.98 -2.11
N GLY A 47 7.72 -2.71 -2.70
CA GLY A 47 9.01 -2.69 -2.02
C GLY A 47 9.81 -1.46 -2.41
N THR A 48 10.67 -0.98 -1.51
CA THR A 48 11.71 0.00 -1.84
C THR A 48 12.87 -0.70 -2.58
N ALA A 49 13.79 0.07 -3.19
CA ALA A 49 14.86 -0.51 -4.02
C ALA A 49 15.78 -1.48 -3.26
N ASP A 50 15.90 -1.31 -1.95
CA ASP A 50 16.69 -2.13 -1.03
C ASP A 50 16.04 -3.46 -0.65
N THR A 51 14.85 -3.77 -1.17
CA THR A 51 14.17 -5.08 -0.99
C THR A 51 14.28 -5.99 -2.22
N LEU A 52 15.17 -5.68 -3.16
CA LEU A 52 15.47 -6.47 -4.36
C LEU A 52 16.72 -7.35 -4.17
#